data_AF-A0A3M0YU33-F1
#
_entry.id   AF-A0A3M0YU33-F1
#
_cell.length_a   1.000
_cell.length_b   1.000
_cell.length_c   1.000
_cell.angle_alpha   90.00
_cell.angle_beta   90.00
_cell.angle_gamma   90.00
#
_symmetry.space_group_name_H-M   'P 1'
#
loop_
_entity.id
_entity.type
_entity.pdbx_description
1 polymer ?
#
loop_
_entity_poly.entity_id
_entity_poly.type
_entity_poly.pdbx_seq_one_letter_code
_entity_poly.pdbx_strand_id
1 'polypeptide(L)' 'YVLVVYGLNFLLGTNFLFLREPPKVPTMLDYLGPFPWFLLTGQVVALALFTLVYLPFALGDWRARRMRLAANEEA' A
#
# COMPACT_ATOMS: atom_id res chain seq x y z
N TYR A 1 -5.02 5.48 9.84
CA TYR A 1 -4.32 4.84 10.98
C TYR A 1 -2.94 5.46 11.24
N VAL A 2 -2.15 5.82 10.20
CA VAL A 2 -0.79 6.39 10.36
C VAL A 2 -0.73 7.59 11.32
N LEU A 3 -1.68 8.53 11.26
CA LEU A 3 -1.74 9.67 12.19
C LEU A 3 -1.93 9.25 13.66
N VAL A 4 -2.74 8.21 13.88
CA VAL A 4 -2.97 7.66 15.24
C VAL A 4 -1.68 7.03 15.76
N VAL A 5 -1.01 6.23 14.94
CA VAL A 5 0.29 5.61 15.30
C VAL A 5 1.35 6.68 15.53
N TYR A 6 1.37 7.75 14.72
CA TYR A 6 2.29 8.87 14.93
C TYR A 6 2.03 9.58 16.28
N GLY A 7 0.77 9.83 16.63
CA GLY A 7 0.40 10.39 17.93
C GLY A 7 0.79 9.47 19.10
N LEU A 8 0.57 8.17 18.97
CA LEU A 8 1.00 7.19 19.98
C LEU A 8 2.52 7.10 20.09
N ASN A 9 3.25 7.10 18.97
CA ASN A 9 4.70 7.20 18.95
C ASN A 9 5.21 8.47 19.64
N PHE A 10 4.48 9.58 19.48
CA PHE A 10 4.78 10.81 20.17
C PHE A 10 4.61 10.66 21.69
N LEU A 11 3.46 10.16 22.12
CA LEU A 11 3.08 10.03 23.52
C LEU A 11 3.88 8.98 24.29
N LEU A 12 4.17 7.83 23.66
CA LEU A 12 4.82 6.68 24.28
C LEU A 12 6.34 6.66 24.08
N GLY A 13 6.89 7.62 23.32
CA GLY A 13 8.32 7.65 22.99
C GLY A 13 8.77 6.49 22.09
N THR A 14 7.84 5.83 21.41
CA THR A 14 8.12 4.70 20.51
C THR A 14 8.32 5.14 19.07
N ASN A 15 8.78 4.22 18.22
CA ASN A 15 8.96 4.47 16.78
C ASN A 15 8.41 3.33 15.91
N PHE A 16 7.12 3.01 16.09
CA PHE A 16 6.44 2.06 15.22
C PHE A 16 6.34 2.59 13.79
N LEU A 17 6.48 1.68 12.83
CA LEU A 17 6.49 1.98 11.38
C LEU A 17 7.54 3.03 10.96
N PHE A 18 8.53 3.30 11.81
CA PHE A 18 9.61 4.27 11.55
C PHE A 18 9.10 5.66 11.15
N LEU A 19 8.01 6.12 11.79
CA LEU A 19 7.37 7.39 11.46
C LEU A 19 8.09 8.62 12.08
N ARG A 20 8.92 8.43 13.11
CA ARG A 20 9.61 9.52 13.81
C ARG A 20 11.08 9.66 13.44
N GLU A 21 11.75 8.53 13.24
CA GLU A 21 13.16 8.46 12.91
C GLU A 21 13.43 7.22 12.03
N PRO A 22 14.42 7.28 11.13
CA PRO A 22 14.81 6.13 10.32
C PRO A 22 15.41 5.01 11.20
N PRO A 23 15.40 3.75 10.73
CA PRO A 23 16.08 2.65 11.41
C PRO A 23 17.58 2.95 11.60
N LYS A 24 18.14 2.58 12.76
CA LYS A 24 19.58 2.76 13.06
C LYS A 24 20.50 1.79 12.31
N VAL A 25 19.91 0.77 11.68
CA VAL A 25 20.61 -0.26 10.91
C VAL A 25 20.26 -0.11 9.43
N PRO A 26 21.15 -0.49 8.51
CA PRO A 26 20.81 -0.54 7.09
C PRO A 26 19.62 -1.47 6.84
N THR A 27 18.64 -1.01 6.08
CA THR A 27 17.43 -1.78 5.73
C THR A 27 17.04 -1.57 4.27
N MET A 28 16.08 -2.35 3.78
CA MET A 28 15.50 -2.13 2.44
C MET A 28 14.81 -0.75 2.31
N LEU A 29 14.41 -0.13 3.42
CA LEU A 29 13.78 1.20 3.41
C LEU A 29 14.76 2.28 2.92
N ASP A 30 16.07 2.07 3.05
CA ASP A 30 17.08 3.04 2.61
C ASP A 30 17.06 3.24 1.08
N TYR A 31 16.61 2.24 0.33
CA TYR A 31 16.43 2.34 -1.13
C TYR A 31 15.18 3.12 -1.52
N LEU A 32 14.23 3.30 -0.61
CA LEU A 32 12.99 4.03 -0.86
C LEU A 32 13.17 5.56 -0.73
N GLY A 33 14.36 6.01 -0.32
CA GLY A 33 14.73 7.42 -0.22
C GLY A 33 15.02 7.87 1.22
N PRO A 34 15.49 9.10 1.42
CA PRO A 34 15.78 9.61 2.75
C PRO A 34 14.50 9.82 3.55
N PHE A 35 14.60 9.72 4.88
CA PHE A 35 13.51 10.16 5.77
C PHE A 35 13.22 11.66 5.54
N PRO A 36 11.96 12.11 5.49
CA PRO A 36 10.71 11.34 5.62
C PRO A 36 10.12 10.85 4.29
N TRP A 37 10.80 11.08 3.16
CA TRP A 37 10.26 10.76 1.82
C TRP A 37 9.99 9.27 1.60
N PHE A 38 10.75 8.39 2.25
CA PHE A 38 10.46 6.95 2.15
C PHE A 38 9.06 6.57 2.66
N LEU A 39 8.45 7.38 3.53
CA LEU A 39 7.07 7.15 4.00
C LEU A 39 6.05 7.31 2.86
N LEU A 40 6.33 8.20 1.90
CA LEU A 40 5.49 8.40 0.74
C LEU A 40 5.79 7.36 -0.34
N THR A 41 7.07 7.18 -0.69
CA THR A 41 7.45 6.18 -1.70
C THR A 41 7.11 4.76 -1.26
N GLY A 42 7.18 4.45 0.04
CA GLY A 42 6.73 3.19 0.62
C GLY A 42 5.22 2.95 0.41
N GLN A 43 4.38 3.98 0.47
CA GLN A 43 2.95 3.86 0.14
C GLN A 43 2.74 3.60 -1.35
N VAL A 44 3.53 4.23 -2.22
CA VAL A 44 3.49 3.98 -3.67
C VAL A 44 3.88 2.53 -3.97
N VAL A 45 4.95 2.03 -3.35
CA VAL A 45 5.38 0.62 -3.48
C VAL A 45 4.29 -0.33 -2.95
N ALA A 46 3.72 -0.05 -1.79
CA ALA A 46 2.63 -0.86 -1.24
C ALA A 46 1.41 -0.92 -2.17
N LEU A 47 1.03 0.23 -2.74
CA LEU A 47 -0.07 0.30 -3.70
C LEU A 47 0.25 -0.44 -5.01
N ALA A 48 1.49 -0.32 -5.50
CA ALA A 48 1.94 -1.03 -6.69
C ALA A 48 1.90 -2.55 -6.48
N LEU A 49 2.40 -3.04 -5.35
CA LEU A 49 2.37 -4.46 -4.99
C LEU A 49 0.94 -4.96 -4.79
N PHE A 50 0.11 -4.21 -4.08
CA PHE A 50 -1.31 -4.53 -3.91
C PHE A 50 -2.01 -4.65 -5.26
N THR A 51 -1.81 -3.67 -6.14
CA THR A 51 -2.41 -3.64 -7.47
C THR A 51 -1.91 -4.82 -8.29
N LEU A 52 -0.60 -5.09 -8.30
CA LEU A 52 -0.01 -6.19 -9.05
C LEU A 52 -0.60 -7.54 -8.64
N VAL A 53 -0.74 -7.78 -7.34
CA VAL A 53 -1.32 -9.03 -6.80
C VAL A 53 -2.82 -9.10 -7.08
N TYR A 54 -3.54 -7.99 -7.00
CA TYR A 54 -4.99 -7.95 -7.22
C TYR A 54 -5.39 -7.97 -8.70
N LEU A 55 -4.51 -7.53 -9.59
CA LEU A 55 -4.77 -7.38 -11.02
C LEU A 55 -5.37 -8.62 -11.71
N PRO A 56 -4.86 -9.86 -11.54
CA PRO A 56 -5.44 -11.02 -12.20
C PRO A 56 -6.89 -11.29 -11.79
N PHE A 57 -7.23 -11.06 -10.53
CA PHE A 57 -8.59 -11.22 -10.02
C PHE A 57 -9.53 -10.14 -10.59
N ALA A 58 -9.07 -8.88 -10.59
CA ALA A 58 -9.82 -7.78 -11.17
C ALA A 58 -10.11 -8.00 -12.66
N LEU A 59 -9.12 -8.51 -13.42
CA LEU A 59 -9.29 -8.84 -14.83
C LEU A 59 -10.25 -10.01 -15.05
N GLY A 60 -10.19 -11.05 -14.21
CA GLY A 60 -11.13 -12.17 -14.24
C GLY A 60 -12.58 -11.73 -14.01
N ASP A 61 -12.81 -10.93 -12.96
CA ASP A 61 -14.11 -10.39 -12.63
C ASP A 61 -14.67 -9.48 -13.71
N TRP A 62 -13.82 -8.65 -14.31
CA TRP A 62 -14.21 -7.76 -15.41
C TRP A 62 -14.69 -8.54 -16.64
N ARG A 63 -13.98 -9.62 -17.00
CA ARG A 63 -14.38 -10.52 -18.10
C ARG A 63 -15.70 -11.22 -17.79
N ALA A 64 -15.85 -11.76 -16.59
CA ALA A 64 -17.08 -12.44 -16.18
C ALA A 64 -18.31 -11.52 -16.20
N ARG A 65 -18.15 -10.26 -15.74
CA ARG A 65 -19.21 -9.24 -15.81
C ARG A 65 -19.62 -8.94 -17.25
N ARG A 66 -18.66 -8.78 -18.17
CA ARG A 66 -18.96 -8.53 -19.59
C ARG A 66 -19.76 -9.66 -20.23
N MET A 67 -19.41 -10.91 -19.97
CA MET A 67 -20.15 -12.07 -20.50
C MET A 67 -21.60 -12.12 -19.99
N ARG A 68 -21.82 -11.79 -18.71
CA ARG A 68 -23.16 -11.73 -18.12
C ARG A 68 -24.03 -10.64 -18.74
N LEU A 69 -23.45 -9.47 -19.05
CA LEU A 69 -24.19 -8.38 -19.68
C LEU A 69 -24.63 -8.76 -21.10
N ALA A 70 -23.73 -9.34 -21.90
CA ALA A 70 -24.07 -9.82 -23.25
C ALA A 70 -25.19 -10.87 -23.23
N ALA A 71 -25.15 -11.83 -22.29
CA ALA A 71 -26.17 -12.86 -22.18
C ALA A 71 -27.56 -12.32 -21.78
N ASN A 72 -27.63 -11.20 -21.07
CA ASN A 72 -28.89 -10.57 -20.66
C ASN A 72 -29.49 -9.67 -21.75
N GLU A 73 -28.68 -9.20 -22.72
CA GLU A 73 -29.18 -8.42 -23.87
C GLU A 73 -29.81 -9.31 -24.95
N GLU A 74 -29.44 -10.60 -24.99
CA GLU A 74 -29.97 -11.59 -25.94
C GLU A 74 -31.24 -12.32 -25.44
N ALA A 75 -31.63 -12.13 -24.18
CA ALA A 75 -32.78 -12.76 -23.53
C ALA A 75 -34.00 -11.82 -23.46
#